data_AF-A0AA86MSE9-F1
#
_entry.id   AF-A0AA86MSE9-F1
#
_cell.length_a   1.000
_cell.length_b   1.000
_cell.length_c   1.000
_cell.angle_alpha   90.00
_cell.angle_beta   90.00
_cell.angle_gamma   90.00
#
_symmetry.space_group_name_H-M   'P 1'
#
loop_
_entity.id
_entity.type
_entity.pdbx_description
1 polymer ?
#
loop_
_entity_poly.entity_id
_entity_poly.type
_entity_poly.pdbx_seq_one_letter_code
_entity_poly.pdbx_strand_id
1 'polypeptide(L)'
;MVEERWFKLRTNMFNDPKMKIIADHDEGDFIEGIWFRTLCLAGIVNDGGYLYINEDIPYTLKTLAIEFNKPYEKVKLSMKVLIKLQMIELTEDKFYVVKNWTKYQNVDALEKRRIETNKRVAKHRAKKKFEEEKRKI
;
A
#
# COMPACT_ATOMS: atom_id res chain seq x y z
N MET A 1 10.34 20.86 6.57
CA MET A 1 8.89 20.84 6.28
C MET A 1 8.60 19.53 5.57
N VAL A 2 7.64 18.74 6.06
CA VAL A 2 7.21 17.51 5.36
C VAL A 2 6.56 17.96 4.06
N GLU A 3 7.09 17.50 2.93
CA GLU A 3 6.47 17.73 1.62
C GLU A 3 5.01 17.25 1.69
N GLU A 4 4.07 18.14 1.37
CA GLU A 4 2.65 17.83 1.47
C GLU A 4 2.26 16.76 0.44
N ARG A 5 2.06 15.52 0.90
CA ARG A 5 1.68 14.38 0.06
C ARG A 5 0.16 14.21 0.10
N TRP A 6 -0.48 14.37 -1.06
CA TRP A 6 -1.91 14.16 -1.23
C TRP A 6 -2.21 13.03 -2.23
N PHE A 7 -3.37 12.40 -2.08
CA PHE A 7 -3.95 11.49 -3.07
C PHE A 7 -5.40 11.91 -3.34
N LYS A 8 -5.93 11.54 -4.51
CA LYS A 8 -7.30 11.91 -4.92
C LYS A 8 -8.26 10.76 -4.65
N LEU A 9 -9.40 11.08 -4.05
CA LEU A 9 -10.56 10.20 -3.95
C LEU A 9 -11.62 10.63 -4.95
N ARG A 10 -12.30 9.67 -5.57
CA ARG A 10 -13.49 9.97 -6.36
C ARG A 10 -14.65 10.28 -5.42
N THR A 11 -15.41 11.33 -5.71
CA THR A 11 -16.57 11.74 -4.89
C THR A 11 -17.66 10.66 -4.84
N ASN A 12 -17.71 9.77 -5.85
CA ASN A 12 -18.63 8.65 -5.90
C ASN A 12 -18.05 7.33 -5.35
N MET A 13 -16.98 7.35 -4.55
CA MET A 13 -16.32 6.12 -4.11
C MET A 13 -17.23 5.16 -3.33
N PHE A 14 -18.17 5.69 -2.55
CA PHE A 14 -19.14 4.88 -1.80
C PHE A 14 -20.19 4.20 -2.69
N ASN A 15 -20.25 4.56 -3.98
CA ASN A 15 -21.06 3.84 -4.96
C ASN A 15 -20.37 2.56 -5.47
N ASP A 16 -19.07 2.38 -5.20
CA ASP A 16 -18.36 1.15 -5.54
C ASP A 16 -19.00 -0.04 -4.81
N PRO A 17 -19.33 -1.14 -5.51
CA PRO A 17 -19.93 -2.31 -4.88
C PRO A 17 -19.13 -2.85 -3.68
N LYS A 18 -17.79 -2.74 -3.70
CA LYS A 18 -16.93 -3.18 -2.59
C LYS A 18 -17.12 -2.31 -1.36
N MET A 19 -17.30 -1.00 -1.53
CA MET A 19 -17.60 -0.11 -0.41
C MET A 19 -18.97 -0.41 0.19
N LYS A 20 -19.97 -0.70 -0.65
CA LYS A 20 -21.30 -1.12 -0.17
C LYS A 20 -21.26 -2.44 0.60
N ILE A 21 -20.47 -3.42 0.13
CA ILE A 21 -20.27 -4.70 0.85
C ILE A 21 -19.57 -4.46 2.19
N ILE A 22 -18.63 -3.52 2.27
CA ILE A 22 -17.98 -3.16 3.53
C ILE A 22 -18.99 -2.50 4.47
N ALA A 23 -19.80 -1.55 3.98
CA ALA A 23 -20.80 -0.85 4.78
C ALA A 23 -21.87 -1.78 5.38
N ASP A 24 -22.17 -2.89 4.71
CA ASP A 24 -23.12 -3.92 5.18
C ASP A 24 -22.52 -4.87 6.25
N HIS A 25 -21.21 -4.81 6.50
CA HIS A 25 -20.57 -5.61 7.54
C HIS A 25 -20.84 -5.03 8.94
N ASP A 26 -20.98 -5.88 9.96
CA ASP A 26 -21.10 -5.49 11.39
C ASP A 26 -20.00 -4.53 11.89
N GLU A 27 -18.88 -4.45 11.18
CA GLU A 27 -17.70 -3.64 11.51
C GLU A 27 -17.39 -2.64 10.39
N GLY A 28 -18.40 -2.30 9.57
CA GLY A 28 -18.26 -1.54 8.33
C GLY A 28 -17.47 -0.26 8.52
N ASP A 29 -17.92 0.62 9.42
CA ASP A 29 -17.25 1.88 9.74
C ASP A 29 -15.78 1.70 10.14
N PHE A 30 -15.50 0.62 10.89
CA PHE A 30 -14.13 0.31 11.30
C PHE A 30 -13.28 -0.11 10.09
N ILE A 31 -13.82 -0.99 9.24
CA ILE A 31 -13.14 -1.47 8.03
C ILE A 31 -12.90 -0.31 7.06
N GLU A 32 -13.87 0.58 6.87
CA GLU A 32 -13.71 1.81 6.07
C GLU A 32 -12.60 2.70 6.65
N GLY A 33 -12.57 2.88 7.97
CA GLY A 33 -11.49 3.60 8.65
C GLY A 33 -10.10 2.99 8.40
N ILE A 34 -9.99 1.66 8.40
CA ILE A 34 -8.73 0.97 8.07
C ILE A 34 -8.38 1.14 6.60
N TRP A 35 -9.36 1.11 5.71
CA TRP A 35 -9.14 1.36 4.28
C TRP A 35 -8.56 2.75 4.02
N PHE A 36 -9.16 3.80 4.59
CA PHE A 36 -8.63 5.17 4.42
C PHE A 36 -7.25 5.35 5.03
N ARG A 37 -6.99 4.77 6.21
CA ARG A 37 -5.64 4.78 6.81
C ARG A 37 -4.62 4.08 5.93
N THR A 38 -5.01 2.97 5.29
CA THR A 38 -4.17 2.25 4.33
C THR A 38 -3.87 3.09 3.10
N LEU A 39 -4.85 3.83 2.56
CA LEU A 39 -4.63 4.77 1.45
C LEU A 39 -3.68 5.91 1.85
N CYS A 40 -3.85 6.49 3.04
CA CYS A 40 -2.93 7.50 3.56
C CYS A 40 -1.51 6.95 3.69
N LEU A 41 -1.34 5.75 4.24
CA LEU A 41 -0.04 5.11 4.39
C LEU A 41 0.62 4.81 3.04
N ALA A 42 -0.13 4.32 2.05
CA ALA A 42 0.34 4.16 0.69
C ALA A 42 0.73 5.51 0.04
N GLY A 43 0.04 6.60 0.38
CA GLY A 43 0.37 7.97 -0.02
C GLY A 43 1.67 8.48 0.62
N ILE A 44 1.91 8.14 1.89
CA ILE A 44 3.15 8.44 2.60
C ILE A 44 4.32 7.67 1.97
N VAL A 45 4.18 6.37 1.76
CA VAL A 45 5.21 5.53 1.13
C VAL A 45 5.45 5.97 -0.32
N ASN A 46 4.37 6.29 -1.03
CA ASN A 46 4.37 6.87 -2.37
C ASN A 46 5.01 5.99 -3.47
N ASP A 47 5.09 4.69 -3.23
CA ASP A 47 5.70 3.70 -4.11
C ASP A 47 4.67 2.65 -4.55
N GLY A 48 3.95 2.91 -5.64
CA GLY A 48 3.07 1.92 -6.27
C GLY A 48 1.93 1.33 -5.42
N GLY A 49 1.64 1.91 -4.25
CA GLY A 49 0.65 1.40 -3.29
C GLY A 49 1.21 0.45 -2.23
N TYR A 50 2.53 0.26 -2.19
CA TYR A 50 3.19 -0.58 -1.20
C TYR A 50 3.10 0.02 0.20
N LEU A 51 3.02 -0.86 1.20
CA LEU A 51 3.05 -0.51 2.62
C LEU A 51 4.31 -1.11 3.26
N TYR A 52 5.26 -0.25 3.60
CA TYR A 52 6.48 -0.63 4.31
C TYR A 52 6.96 0.49 5.22
N ILE A 53 7.73 0.15 6.25
CA ILE A 53 8.36 1.11 7.18
C ILE A 53 9.57 1.75 6.49
N ASN A 54 10.37 0.93 5.81
CA ASN A 54 11.42 1.33 4.86
C ASN A 54 11.52 0.25 3.76
N GLU A 55 12.34 0.47 2.72
CA GLU A 55 12.34 -0.35 1.49
C GLU A 55 12.47 -1.87 1.73
N ASP A 56 13.10 -2.29 2.84
CA ASP A 56 13.34 -3.70 3.17
C ASP A 56 12.41 -4.26 4.27
N ILE A 57 11.66 -3.41 4.98
CA ILE A 57 10.85 -3.81 6.14
C ILE A 57 9.35 -3.62 5.84
N PRO A 58 8.63 -4.67 5.42
CA PRO A 58 7.20 -4.60 5.19
C PRO A 58 6.43 -4.38 6.50
N TYR A 59 5.28 -3.71 6.40
CA TYR A 59 4.33 -3.70 7.51
C TYR A 59 3.73 -5.09 7.73
N THR A 60 3.65 -5.50 9.00
CA THR A 60 2.90 -6.68 9.46
C THR A 60 1.55 -6.22 10.04
N LEU A 61 0.60 -7.13 10.25
CA LEU A 61 -0.66 -6.77 10.95
C LEU A 61 -0.41 -6.14 12.33
N LYS A 62 0.63 -6.58 13.05
CA LYS A 62 0.99 -6.03 14.36
C LYS A 62 1.52 -4.60 14.24
N THR A 63 2.39 -4.34 13.27
CA THR A 63 2.92 -2.99 13.06
C THR A 63 1.90 -2.05 12.41
N LEU A 64 0.98 -2.55 11.57
CA LEU A 64 -0.18 -1.77 11.10
C LEU A 64 -1.11 -1.38 12.24
N ALA A 65 -1.34 -2.27 13.22
CA ALA A 65 -2.16 -1.94 14.38
C ALA A 65 -1.57 -0.79 15.21
N ILE A 66 -0.24 -0.78 15.36
CA ILE A 66 0.50 0.32 15.99
C ILE A 66 0.39 1.60 15.14
N GLU A 67 0.71 1.52 13.85
CA GLU A 67 0.69 2.65 12.91
C GLU A 67 -0.68 3.32 12.83
N PHE A 68 -1.75 2.50 12.81
CA PHE A 68 -3.11 2.99 12.74
C PHE A 68 -3.67 3.42 14.09
N ASN A 69 -2.96 3.12 15.19
CA ASN A 69 -3.41 3.26 16.57
C ASN A 69 -4.79 2.61 16.78
N LYS A 70 -4.86 1.31 16.48
CA LYS A 70 -6.10 0.52 16.50
C LYS A 70 -5.88 -0.89 17.09
N PRO A 71 -6.94 -1.52 17.64
CA PRO A 71 -6.83 -2.88 18.17
C PRO A 71 -6.40 -3.90 17.10
N TYR A 72 -5.42 -4.74 17.44
CA TYR A 72 -4.86 -5.74 16.52
C TYR A 72 -5.92 -6.63 15.86
N GLU A 73 -6.84 -7.19 16.64
CA GLU A 73 -7.86 -8.10 16.11
C GLU A 73 -8.80 -7.40 15.10
N LYS A 74 -9.12 -6.13 15.33
CA LYS A 74 -9.94 -5.35 14.40
C LYS A 74 -9.15 -5.05 13.11
N VAL A 75 -7.88 -4.66 13.20
CA VAL A 75 -7.02 -4.45 12.01
C VAL A 75 -6.87 -5.74 11.21
N LYS A 76 -6.62 -6.87 11.88
CA LYS A 76 -6.54 -8.20 11.27
C LYS A 76 -7.83 -8.57 10.53
N LEU A 77 -8.99 -8.35 11.15
CA LEU A 77 -10.30 -8.55 10.51
C LEU A 77 -10.45 -7.66 9.27
N SER A 78 -10.19 -6.35 9.39
CA SER A 78 -10.35 -5.41 8.29
C SER A 78 -9.43 -5.74 7.12
N MET A 79 -8.14 -6.02 7.38
CA MET A 79 -7.19 -6.42 6.34
C MET A 79 -7.63 -7.71 5.64
N LYS A 80 -8.19 -8.69 6.37
CA LYS A 80 -8.75 -9.91 5.78
C LYS A 80 -9.92 -9.60 4.83
N VAL A 81 -10.84 -8.71 5.22
CA VAL A 81 -11.96 -8.28 4.36
C VAL A 81 -11.45 -7.55 3.12
N LEU A 82 -10.53 -6.60 3.28
CA LEU A 82 -9.96 -5.82 2.18
C LEU A 82 -9.19 -6.70 1.17
N ILE A 83 -8.49 -7.73 1.66
CA ILE A 83 -7.84 -8.73 0.80
C ILE A 83 -8.87 -9.59 0.07
N LYS A 84 -9.91 -10.07 0.76
CA LYS A 84 -11.01 -10.85 0.16
C LYS A 84 -11.71 -10.07 -0.96
N LEU A 85 -11.89 -8.77 -0.79
CA LEU A 85 -12.47 -7.87 -1.79
C LEU A 85 -11.45 -7.43 -2.86
N GLN A 86 -10.22 -7.94 -2.85
CA GLN A 86 -9.14 -7.56 -3.76
C GLN A 86 -8.89 -6.05 -3.80
N MET A 87 -9.00 -5.38 -2.66
CA MET A 87 -8.61 -3.98 -2.48
C MET A 87 -7.14 -3.88 -2.05
N ILE A 88 -6.69 -4.89 -1.29
CA ILE A 88 -5.29 -5.07 -0.88
C ILE A 88 -4.80 -6.43 -1.38
N GLU A 89 -3.52 -6.50 -1.73
CA GLU A 89 -2.79 -7.74 -2.00
C GLU A 89 -1.75 -7.98 -0.91
N LEU A 90 -1.50 -9.25 -0.57
CA LEU A 90 -0.30 -9.65 0.16
C LEU A 90 0.60 -10.40 -0.83
N THR A 91 1.76 -9.83 -1.15
CA THR A 91 2.70 -10.43 -2.12
C THR A 91 3.40 -11.66 -1.54
N GLU A 92 4.11 -12.41 -2.39
CA GLU A 92 4.95 -13.54 -1.97
C GLU A 92 6.00 -13.10 -0.94
N ASP A 93 6.60 -11.92 -1.18
CA ASP A 93 7.57 -11.25 -0.29
C ASP A 93 6.96 -10.63 0.97
N LYS A 94 5.68 -10.89 1.25
CA LYS A 94 4.94 -10.43 2.45
C LYS A 94 4.71 -8.92 2.54
N PHE A 95 4.71 -8.21 1.40
CA PHE A 95 4.30 -6.81 1.36
C PHE A 95 2.80 -6.69 1.15
N TYR A 96 2.16 -5.79 1.91
CA TYR A 96 0.81 -5.36 1.58
C TYR A 96 0.85 -4.27 0.49
N VAL A 97 -0.02 -4.39 -0.50
CA VAL A 97 -0.09 -3.46 -1.63
C VAL A 97 -1.53 -3.06 -1.91
N VAL A 98 -1.79 -1.76 -2.01
CA VAL A 98 -3.09 -1.23 -2.47
C VAL A 98 -3.25 -1.51 -3.96
N LYS A 99 -4.28 -2.28 -4.33
CA LYS A 99 -4.57 -2.55 -5.74
C LYS A 99 -5.05 -1.30 -6.46
N ASN A 100 -4.71 -1.19 -7.73
CA ASN A 100 -5.09 -0.06 -8.59
C ASN A 100 -4.69 1.31 -8.00
N TRP A 101 -3.57 1.38 -7.28
CA TRP A 101 -3.08 2.60 -6.65
C TRP A 101 -2.98 3.79 -7.63
N THR A 102 -2.72 3.51 -8.90
CA THR A 102 -2.67 4.48 -10.00
C THR A 102 -3.95 5.31 -10.14
N LYS A 103 -5.12 4.79 -9.73
CA LYS A 103 -6.40 5.52 -9.74
C LYS A 103 -6.46 6.67 -8.73
N TYR A 104 -5.62 6.62 -7.70
CA TYR A 104 -5.53 7.64 -6.65
C TYR A 104 -4.47 8.70 -6.96
N GLN A 105 -3.69 8.52 -8.04
CA GLN A 105 -2.60 9.39 -8.45
C GLN A 105 -2.95 10.17 -9.73
N ASN A 106 -2.33 11.34 -9.91
CA ASN A 106 -2.41 12.09 -11.18
C ASN A 106 -1.61 11.33 -12.26
N VAL A 107 -2.22 11.12 -13.43
CA VAL A 107 -1.67 10.30 -14.54
C VAL A 107 -0.28 10.80 -14.99
N ASP A 108 -0.07 12.12 -15.06
CA ASP A 108 1.20 12.72 -15.48
C ASP A 108 2.34 12.49 -14.47
N ALA A 109 2.02 12.38 -13.19
CA ALA A 109 2.97 12.06 -12.13
C ALA A 109 3.31 10.55 -12.10
N LEU A 110 2.44 9.72 -12.69
CA LEU A 110 2.61 8.28 -12.77
C LEU A 110 3.66 7.89 -13.81
N GLU A 111 3.62 8.54 -14.97
CA GLU A 111 4.57 8.31 -16.07
C GLU A 111 6.00 8.71 -15.64
N LYS A 112 6.13 9.87 -14.99
CA LYS A 112 7.42 10.31 -14.42
C LYS A 112 7.98 9.33 -13.39
N ARG A 113 7.16 8.84 -12.45
CA ARG A 113 7.61 7.86 -11.45
C ARG A 113 7.90 6.49 -12.02
N ARG A 114 7.15 6.02 -13.01
CA ARG A 114 7.44 4.76 -13.69
C ARG A 114 8.86 4.77 -14.27
N ILE A 115 9.26 5.89 -14.88
CA ILE A 115 10.61 6.09 -15.41
C ILE A 115 11.66 6.07 -14.29
N GLU A 116 11.39 6.69 -13.15
CA GLU A 116 12.30 6.73 -11.99
C GLU A 116 12.42 5.38 -11.27
N THR A 117 11.30 4.67 -11.04
CA THR A 117 11.28 3.34 -10.45
C THR A 117 12.02 2.33 -11.34
N ASN A 118 11.84 2.39 -12.66
CA ASN A 118 12.61 1.56 -13.59
C ASN A 118 14.12 1.79 -13.44
N LYS A 119 14.55 3.05 -13.30
CA LYS A 119 15.96 3.39 -13.04
C LYS A 119 16.45 2.87 -11.69
N ARG A 120 15.64 2.98 -10.63
CA ARG A 120 15.98 2.47 -9.29
C ARG A 120 16.11 0.94 -9.27
N VAL A 121 15.15 0.24 -9.87
CA VAL A 121 15.16 -1.23 -9.97
C VAL A 121 16.36 -1.71 -10.81
N ALA A 122 16.66 -1.03 -11.92
CA ALA A 122 17.84 -1.33 -12.72
C ALA A 122 19.15 -1.19 -11.91
N LYS A 123 19.29 -0.10 -11.15
CA LYS A 123 20.44 0.12 -10.25
C LYS A 123 20.52 -0.95 -9.16
N HIS A 124 19.40 -1.30 -8.53
CA HIS A 124 19.38 -2.30 -7.47
C HIS A 124 19.72 -3.71 -8.00
N ARG A 125 19.19 -4.10 -9.16
CA ARG A 125 19.55 -5.36 -9.83
C ARG A 125 21.03 -5.41 -10.20
N ALA A 126 21.58 -4.31 -10.73
CA ALA A 126 23.00 -4.22 -11.04
C ALA A 126 23.88 -4.35 -9.79
N LYS A 127 23.49 -3.71 -8.68
CA LYS A 127 24.20 -3.79 -7.40
C LYS A 127 24.18 -5.20 -6.83
N LYS A 128 23.02 -5.87 -6.82
CA LYS A 128 22.91 -7.27 -6.38
C LYS A 128 23.78 -8.23 -7.21
N LYS A 129 23.77 -8.10 -8.54
CA LYS A 129 24.63 -8.90 -9.42
C LYS A 129 26.12 -8.69 -9.11
N PHE A 130 26.53 -7.45 -8.92
CA PHE A 130 27.92 -7.11 -8.60
C PHE A 130 28.36 -7.66 -7.23
N GLU A 131 27.48 -7.62 -6.23
CA GLU A 131 27.75 -8.20 -4.90
C GLU A 131 27.81 -9.74 -4.94
N GLU A 132 26.99 -10.39 -5.76
CA GLU A 132 27.06 -11.84 -6.00
C GLU A 132 28.34 -12.26 -6.74
N GLU A 133 28.79 -11.48 -7.74
CA GLU A 133 30.04 -11.74 -8.45
C GLU A 133 31.26 -11.56 -7.54
N LYS A 134 31.29 -10.54 -6.69
CA LYS A 134 32.35 -10.34 -5.69
C LYS A 134 32.44 -11.45 -4.64
N ARG A 135 31.33 -12.14 -4.33
CA ARG A 135 31.32 -13.26 -3.37
C ARG A 135 31.82 -14.57 -3.97
N LYS A 136 32.00 -14.64 -5.29
CA LYS A 136 32.48 -15.82 -6.02
C LYS A 136 33.99 -15.79 -6.34
N ILE A 137 34.67 -14.71 -5.97
CA ILE A 137 36.13 -14.50 -6.07
C ILE A 137 36.69 -14.58 -4.65
#